data_AF-A0A0G4NJ46-F1
#
_entry.id   AF-A0A0G4NJ46-F1
#
_cell.length_a   1.000
_cell.length_b   1.000
_cell.length_c   1.000
_cell.angle_alpha   90.00
_cell.angle_beta   90.00
_cell.angle_gamma   90.00
#
_symmetry.space_group_name_H-M   'P 1'
#
loop_
_entity.id
_entity.type
_entity.pdbx_description
1 polymer ?
#
loop_
_entity_poly.entity_id
_entity_poly.type
_entity_poly.pdbx_seq_one_letter_code
_entity_poly.pdbx_strand_id
1 'polypeptide(L)'
;MYSKLEGQPAESLKLRFVRFYHLVSARQEAGFGADYVVQHTNQLAQGLFANVYPTFILADTEKLANPVDRKLAVISLAKTVCESKAFAEQFKKGWARSVGLLLTLLVNPPVVTSGVGDEFIAEADVDDIGFGLSYTALNTCRPITRDDYPEVTAVAPWVSVYINSANNTHGGQISNYIAERLTPEQQEALRQLLM
;
A
#
# COMPACT_ATOMS: atom_id res chain seq x y z
N MET A 1 -10.18 -14.94 -0.93
CA MET A 1 -9.66 -13.68 -1.52
C MET A 1 -8.81 -14.00 -2.73
N TYR A 2 -7.72 -14.75 -2.56
CA TYR A 2 -6.81 -15.13 -3.64
C TYR A 2 -7.46 -15.83 -4.84
N SER A 3 -8.42 -16.74 -4.62
CA SER A 3 -9.17 -17.37 -5.72
C SER A 3 -9.95 -16.38 -6.60
N LYS A 4 -10.34 -15.21 -6.07
CA LYS A 4 -11.00 -14.16 -6.86
C LYS A 4 -10.01 -13.29 -7.65
N LEU A 5 -8.70 -13.42 -7.39
CA LEU A 5 -7.63 -12.72 -8.11
C LEU A 5 -7.07 -13.56 -9.27
N GLU A 6 -7.45 -14.82 -9.36
CA GLU A 6 -7.07 -15.70 -10.47
C GLU A 6 -7.79 -15.28 -11.76
N GLY A 7 -7.11 -15.41 -12.90
CA GLY A 7 -7.65 -15.02 -14.21
C GLY A 7 -7.55 -13.52 -14.47
N GLN A 8 -8.67 -12.89 -14.86
CA GLN A 8 -8.76 -11.45 -15.16
C GLN A 8 -9.70 -10.76 -14.17
N PRO A 9 -9.24 -10.45 -12.94
CA PRO A 9 -10.08 -9.79 -11.95
C PRO A 9 -10.39 -8.35 -12.36
N ALA A 10 -11.60 -7.89 -12.03
CA ALA A 10 -12.00 -6.49 -12.22
C ALA A 10 -11.03 -5.54 -11.51
N GLU A 11 -10.80 -4.36 -12.10
CA GLU A 11 -9.89 -3.34 -11.55
C GLU A 11 -10.26 -2.97 -10.11
N SER A 12 -11.55 -2.81 -9.84
CA SER A 12 -12.07 -2.49 -8.50
C SER A 12 -11.72 -3.55 -7.45
N LEU A 13 -11.66 -4.83 -7.83
CA LEU A 13 -11.25 -5.90 -6.93
C LEU A 13 -9.74 -5.84 -6.65
N LYS A 14 -8.92 -5.57 -7.67
CA LYS A 14 -7.47 -5.41 -7.49
C LYS A 14 -7.15 -4.24 -6.57
N LEU A 15 -7.79 -3.08 -6.78
CA LEU A 15 -7.60 -1.91 -5.91
C LEU A 15 -8.04 -2.18 -4.46
N ARG A 16 -9.14 -2.90 -4.24
CA ARG A 16 -9.54 -3.33 -2.89
C ARG A 16 -8.55 -4.30 -2.27
N PHE A 17 -7.98 -5.21 -3.05
CA PHE A 17 -6.92 -6.11 -2.59
C PHE A 17 -5.66 -5.34 -2.16
N VAL A 18 -5.23 -4.37 -2.97
CA VAL A 18 -4.08 -3.50 -2.68
C VAL A 18 -4.31 -2.67 -1.42
N ARG A 19 -5.47 -2.03 -1.27
CA ARG A 19 -5.86 -1.32 -0.03
C ARG A 19 -5.78 -2.23 1.19
N PHE A 20 -6.35 -3.43 1.08
CA PHE A 20 -6.32 -4.42 2.16
C PHE A 20 -4.88 -4.83 2.52
N TYR A 21 -4.03 -5.08 1.52
CA TYR A 21 -2.62 -5.38 1.76
C TYR A 21 -1.93 -4.27 2.55
N HIS A 22 -2.11 -3.02 2.16
CA HIS A 22 -1.48 -1.89 2.84
C HIS A 22 -2.03 -1.69 4.26
N LEU A 23 -3.34 -1.90 4.46
CA LEU A 23 -3.96 -1.86 5.78
C LEU A 23 -3.34 -2.89 6.73
N VAL A 24 -3.22 -4.14 6.29
CA VAL A 24 -2.63 -5.21 7.11
C VAL A 24 -1.14 -4.98 7.31
N SER A 25 -0.42 -4.56 6.28
CA SER A 25 1.04 -4.39 6.32
C SER A 25 1.46 -3.17 7.14
N ALA A 26 0.61 -2.16 7.30
CA ALA A 26 0.90 -0.99 8.12
C ALA A 26 0.72 -1.25 9.63
N ARG A 27 -0.08 -2.24 10.04
CA ARG A 27 -0.46 -2.49 11.44
C ARG A 27 0.51 -3.41 12.20
N GLN A 28 1.79 -3.07 12.16
CA GLN A 28 2.83 -3.84 12.87
C GLN A 28 2.62 -3.87 14.38
N GLU A 29 2.13 -2.77 14.96
CA GLU A 29 1.86 -2.63 16.39
C GLU A 29 0.79 -3.60 16.88
N ALA A 30 -0.08 -4.08 15.98
CA ALA A 30 -1.12 -5.05 16.27
C ALA A 30 -0.69 -6.50 15.94
N GLY A 31 0.59 -6.74 15.68
CA GLY A 31 1.12 -8.07 15.31
C GLY A 31 0.91 -8.47 13.84
N PHE A 32 0.46 -7.53 13.00
CA PHE A 32 0.43 -7.72 11.54
C PHE A 32 1.73 -7.21 10.92
N GLY A 33 1.71 -6.81 9.65
CA GLY A 33 2.89 -6.38 8.90
C GLY A 33 3.10 -7.15 7.61
N ALA A 34 4.08 -6.73 6.82
CA ALA A 34 4.42 -7.41 5.57
C ALA A 34 4.83 -8.88 5.80
N ASP A 35 5.61 -9.17 6.86
CA ASP A 35 5.99 -10.54 7.22
C ASP A 35 4.77 -11.41 7.54
N TYR A 36 3.77 -10.85 8.22
CA TYR A 36 2.49 -11.53 8.48
C TYR A 36 1.80 -11.90 7.16
N VAL A 37 1.70 -10.97 6.21
CA VAL A 37 1.07 -11.22 4.91
C VAL A 37 1.86 -12.27 4.12
N VAL A 38 3.18 -12.18 4.08
CA VAL A 38 4.07 -13.16 3.43
C VAL A 38 3.80 -14.56 3.98
N GLN A 39 3.81 -14.71 5.30
CA GLN A 39 3.61 -16.00 5.96
C GLN A 39 2.25 -16.61 5.61
N HIS A 40 1.17 -15.85 5.76
CA HIS A 40 -0.18 -16.37 5.52
C HIS A 40 -0.46 -16.63 4.05
N THR A 41 0.12 -15.83 3.15
CA THR A 41 0.00 -16.06 1.71
C THR A 41 0.74 -17.31 1.28
N ASN A 42 1.95 -17.53 1.81
CA ASN A 42 2.76 -18.70 1.47
C ASN A 42 2.25 -20.00 2.13
N GLN A 43 1.42 -19.93 3.18
CA GLN A 43 0.70 -21.08 3.71
C GLN A 43 -0.35 -21.64 2.73
N LEU A 44 -0.92 -20.78 1.88
CA LEU A 44 -1.90 -21.21 0.87
C LEU A 44 -1.21 -21.94 -0.29
N ALA A 45 -0.09 -21.39 -0.76
CA ALA A 45 0.79 -22.03 -1.72
C ALA A 45 2.21 -21.44 -1.58
N GLN A 46 3.22 -22.31 -1.52
CA GLN A 46 4.60 -21.87 -1.35
C GLN A 46 5.03 -20.95 -2.50
N GLY A 47 5.57 -19.78 -2.16
CA GLY A 47 6.03 -18.79 -3.14
C GLY A 47 4.93 -17.96 -3.77
N LEU A 48 3.65 -18.14 -3.38
CA LEU A 48 2.53 -17.37 -3.93
C LEU A 48 2.73 -15.86 -3.74
N PHE A 49 3.26 -15.44 -2.59
CA PHE A 49 3.51 -14.01 -2.32
C PHE A 49 4.46 -13.38 -3.35
N ALA A 50 5.46 -14.14 -3.81
CA ALA A 50 6.44 -13.65 -4.79
C ALA A 50 5.81 -13.31 -6.14
N ASN A 51 4.66 -13.91 -6.47
CA ASN A 51 3.89 -13.61 -7.67
C ASN A 51 2.86 -12.50 -7.40
N VAL A 52 2.13 -12.61 -6.29
CA VAL A 52 1.06 -11.66 -5.92
C VAL A 52 1.61 -10.24 -5.72
N TYR A 53 2.73 -10.11 -5.01
CA TYR A 53 3.28 -8.80 -4.66
C TYR A 53 3.63 -7.94 -5.88
N PRO A 54 4.42 -8.41 -6.86
CA PRO A 54 4.69 -7.61 -8.06
C PRO A 54 3.46 -7.44 -8.95
N THR A 55 2.61 -8.46 -9.10
CA THR A 55 1.47 -8.44 -10.02
C THR A 55 0.37 -7.49 -9.59
N PHE A 56 0.10 -7.39 -8.29
CA PHE A 56 -0.99 -6.56 -7.77
C PHE A 56 -0.46 -5.39 -6.96
N ILE A 57 0.36 -5.63 -5.94
CA ILE A 57 0.75 -4.56 -5.02
C ILE A 57 1.62 -3.54 -5.76
N LEU A 58 2.75 -3.95 -6.32
CA LEU A 58 3.63 -3.00 -7.01
C LEU A 58 2.98 -2.38 -8.25
N ALA A 59 2.18 -3.14 -9.00
CA ALA A 59 1.58 -2.66 -10.25
C ALA A 59 0.40 -1.69 -10.05
N ASP A 60 -0.41 -1.89 -9.01
CA ASP A 60 -1.69 -1.18 -8.85
C ASP A 60 -1.69 -0.17 -7.69
N THR A 61 -0.64 -0.08 -6.86
CA THR A 61 -0.59 0.90 -5.75
C THR A 61 -0.66 2.35 -6.22
N GLU A 62 0.00 2.71 -7.33
CA GLU A 62 -0.03 4.09 -7.84
C GLU A 62 -1.42 4.53 -8.30
N LYS A 63 -2.29 3.56 -8.61
CA LYS A 63 -3.68 3.78 -9.06
C LYS A 63 -4.63 4.12 -7.91
N LEU A 64 -4.18 4.05 -6.66
CA LEU A 64 -4.96 4.52 -5.52
C LEU A 64 -5.20 6.03 -5.68
N ALA A 65 -6.46 6.40 -5.92
CA ALA A 65 -6.86 7.79 -6.14
C ALA A 65 -7.16 8.52 -4.82
N ASN A 66 -7.76 7.83 -3.84
CA ASN A 66 -8.14 8.43 -2.57
C ASN A 66 -6.88 8.82 -1.75
N PRO A 67 -6.76 10.08 -1.29
CA PRO A 67 -5.62 10.54 -0.49
C PRO A 67 -5.36 9.71 0.77
N VAL A 68 -6.42 9.23 1.45
CA VAL A 68 -6.30 8.42 2.66
C VAL A 68 -5.65 7.06 2.35
N ASP A 69 -6.05 6.42 1.24
CA ASP A 69 -5.46 5.14 0.83
C ASP A 69 -4.03 5.31 0.35
N ARG A 70 -3.71 6.39 -0.37
CA ARG A 70 -2.32 6.68 -0.76
C ARG A 70 -1.45 6.93 0.46
N LYS A 71 -1.94 7.68 1.45
CA LYS A 71 -1.25 7.87 2.73
C LYS A 71 -0.98 6.52 3.40
N LEU A 72 -2.01 5.67 3.49
CA LEU A 72 -1.88 4.32 4.05
C LEU A 72 -0.84 3.48 3.29
N ALA A 73 -0.82 3.55 1.95
CA ALA A 73 0.16 2.86 1.12
C ALA A 73 1.60 3.32 1.41
N VAL A 74 1.82 4.64 1.53
CA VAL A 74 3.13 5.21 1.90
C VAL A 74 3.59 4.73 3.27
N ILE A 75 2.71 4.78 4.28
CA ILE A 75 3.00 4.30 5.64
C ILE A 75 3.34 2.80 5.61
N SER A 76 2.52 2.02 4.91
CA SER A 76 2.72 0.58 4.73
C SER A 76 4.05 0.25 4.07
N LEU A 77 4.44 0.96 3.01
CA LEU A 77 5.69 0.74 2.29
C LEU A 77 6.89 1.12 3.15
N ALA A 78 6.84 2.26 3.85
CA ALA A 78 7.90 2.68 4.79
C ALA A 78 8.13 1.62 5.88
N LYS A 79 7.05 1.14 6.51
CA LYS A 79 7.09 0.04 7.49
C LYS A 79 7.60 -1.27 6.90
N THR A 80 7.22 -1.60 5.66
CA THR A 80 7.69 -2.80 4.95
C THR A 80 9.20 -2.76 4.72
N VAL A 81 9.73 -1.64 4.21
CA VAL A 81 11.16 -1.54 3.89
C VAL A 81 12.06 -1.44 5.13
N CYS A 82 11.52 -0.95 6.25
CA CYS A 82 12.29 -0.81 7.49
C CYS A 82 12.27 -2.06 8.38
N GLU A 83 11.14 -2.75 8.48
CA GLU A 83 10.95 -3.74 9.55
C GLU A 83 10.75 -5.18 9.06
N SER A 84 10.43 -5.40 7.77
CA SER A 84 10.16 -6.73 7.26
C SER A 84 11.45 -7.54 7.06
N LYS A 85 11.56 -8.65 7.79
CA LYS A 85 12.66 -9.61 7.61
C LYS A 85 12.55 -10.33 6.28
N ALA A 86 11.33 -10.66 5.84
CA ALA A 86 11.12 -11.31 4.56
C ALA A 86 11.62 -10.43 3.40
N PHE A 87 11.36 -9.12 3.44
CA PHE A 87 11.88 -8.19 2.43
C PHE A 87 13.37 -7.88 2.60
N ALA A 88 13.89 -7.90 3.83
CA ALA A 88 15.32 -7.77 4.07
C ALA A 88 16.11 -8.94 3.46
N GLU A 89 15.64 -10.18 3.63
CA GLU A 89 16.42 -11.38 3.34
C GLU A 89 16.00 -12.09 2.04
N GLN A 90 14.69 -12.28 1.83
CA GLN A 90 14.15 -13.15 0.77
C GLN A 90 13.76 -12.36 -0.47
N PHE A 91 13.13 -11.19 -0.30
CA PHE A 91 12.60 -10.38 -1.40
C PHE A 91 13.46 -9.15 -1.71
N LYS A 92 14.78 -9.29 -1.83
CA LYS A 92 15.71 -8.16 -2.08
C LYS A 92 15.30 -7.26 -3.26
N LYS A 93 14.91 -7.87 -4.40
CA LYS A 93 14.40 -7.13 -5.57
C LYS A 93 13.05 -6.46 -5.29
N GLY A 94 12.18 -7.13 -4.54
CA GLY A 94 10.91 -6.57 -4.08
C GLY A 94 11.12 -5.37 -3.16
N TRP A 95 12.10 -5.44 -2.26
CA TRP A 95 12.49 -4.34 -1.38
C TRP A 95 12.90 -3.10 -2.18
N ALA A 96 13.83 -3.23 -3.14
CA ALA A 96 14.28 -2.09 -3.95
C ALA A 96 13.13 -1.47 -4.77
N ARG A 97 12.25 -2.29 -5.35
CA ARG A 97 11.06 -1.80 -6.06
C ARG A 97 10.05 -1.13 -5.14
N SER A 98 9.95 -1.58 -3.89
CA SER A 98 9.07 -0.98 -2.88
C SER A 98 9.58 0.41 -2.46
N VAL A 99 10.90 0.58 -2.34
CA VAL A 99 11.50 1.90 -2.14
C VAL A 99 11.24 2.81 -3.36
N GLY A 100 11.42 2.29 -4.57
CA GLY A 100 11.10 3.05 -5.79
C GLY A 100 9.64 3.54 -5.80
N LEU A 101 8.70 2.65 -5.54
CA LEU A 101 7.27 2.98 -5.45
C LEU A 101 6.99 3.99 -4.32
N LEU A 102 7.59 3.82 -3.15
CA LEU A 102 7.49 4.77 -2.04
C LEU A 102 7.92 6.18 -2.47
N LEU A 103 9.07 6.30 -3.15
CA LEU A 103 9.56 7.58 -3.66
C LEU A 103 8.60 8.17 -4.71
N THR A 104 8.09 7.35 -5.65
CA THR A 104 7.12 7.81 -6.65
C THR A 104 5.85 8.37 -6.00
N LEU A 105 5.32 7.71 -4.97
CA LEU A 105 4.13 8.16 -4.25
C LEU A 105 4.36 9.46 -3.45
N LEU A 106 5.58 9.66 -2.94
CA LEU A 106 5.96 10.86 -2.20
C LEU A 106 6.17 12.07 -3.12
N VAL A 107 6.76 11.85 -4.30
CA VAL A 107 6.99 12.90 -5.31
C VAL A 107 5.68 13.30 -6.00
N ASN A 108 4.77 12.34 -6.19
CA ASN A 108 3.47 12.57 -6.84
C ASN A 108 2.36 12.59 -5.78
N PRO A 109 2.14 13.74 -5.09
CA PRO A 109 1.07 13.85 -4.13
C PRO A 109 -0.29 13.58 -4.82
N PRO A 110 -1.28 13.05 -4.09
CA PRO A 110 -2.61 12.84 -4.65
C PRO A 110 -3.12 14.11 -5.30
N VAL A 111 -3.56 14.01 -6.56
CA VAL A 111 -4.41 15.04 -7.13
C VAL A 111 -5.71 14.96 -6.36
N VAL A 112 -5.99 15.98 -5.54
CA VAL A 112 -7.27 16.12 -4.84
C VAL A 112 -8.37 16.28 -5.88
N THR A 113 -8.89 15.17 -6.38
CA THR A 113 -10.16 15.18 -7.08
C THR A 113 -11.19 15.48 -6.00
N SER A 114 -11.67 16.72 -5.98
CA SER A 114 -12.83 17.18 -5.21
C SER A 114 -14.10 16.49 -5.73
N GLY A 115 -14.15 15.17 -5.59
CA GLY A 115 -15.24 14.30 -5.98
C GLY A 115 -15.36 13.25 -4.89
N VAL A 116 -16.57 13.11 -4.37
CA VAL A 116 -16.95 12.15 -3.34
C VAL A 116 -16.47 10.76 -3.79
N GLY A 117 -15.34 10.30 -3.24
CA GLY A 117 -14.57 9.12 -3.68
C GLY A 117 -15.24 7.77 -3.40
N ASP A 118 -16.57 7.75 -3.40
CA ASP A 118 -17.43 6.59 -3.20
C ASP A 118 -18.69 6.68 -4.07
N GLU A 119 -18.66 7.42 -5.17
CA GLU A 119 -19.60 7.19 -6.27
C GLU A 119 -19.29 5.82 -6.88
N PHE A 120 -19.79 4.78 -6.22
CA PHE A 120 -20.39 3.66 -6.91
C PHE A 120 -21.44 4.25 -7.86
N ILE A 121 -21.00 4.69 -9.03
CA ILE A 121 -21.84 4.59 -10.21
C ILE A 121 -21.89 3.09 -10.46
N ALA A 122 -22.81 2.42 -9.77
CA ALA A 122 -23.37 1.22 -10.33
C ALA A 122 -23.97 1.71 -11.66
N GLU A 123 -23.23 1.53 -12.75
CA GLU A 123 -23.85 1.32 -14.06
C GLU A 123 -24.70 0.06 -13.88
N ALA A 124 -25.85 0.24 -13.24
CA ALA A 124 -26.89 -0.75 -13.23
C ALA A 124 -27.36 -0.81 -14.67
N ASP A 125 -26.97 -1.89 -15.34
CA ASP A 125 -27.49 -2.23 -16.65
C ASP A 125 -29.01 -2.13 -16.55
N VAL A 126 -29.60 -1.21 -17.33
CA VAL A 126 -31.01 -0.81 -17.19
C VAL A 126 -31.95 -1.99 -17.42
N ASP A 127 -31.45 -3.05 -18.06
CA ASP A 127 -32.17 -4.27 -18.40
C ASP A 127 -32.36 -5.26 -17.23
N ASP A 128 -31.72 -5.05 -16.07
CA ASP A 128 -31.75 -5.98 -14.92
C ASP A 128 -32.47 -5.42 -13.66
N ILE A 129 -33.30 -4.37 -13.79
CA ILE A 129 -34.03 -3.78 -12.65
C ILE A 129 -35.24 -4.66 -12.24
N GLY A 130 -34.97 -5.73 -11.48
CA GLY A 130 -35.96 -6.47 -10.70
C GLY A 130 -36.44 -5.72 -9.45
N PHE A 131 -37.63 -6.07 -8.95
CA PHE A 131 -38.19 -5.50 -7.72
C PHE A 131 -37.25 -5.70 -6.52
N GLY A 132 -36.88 -4.61 -5.83
CA GLY A 132 -36.03 -4.64 -4.64
C GLY A 132 -34.52 -4.42 -4.86
N LEU A 133 -34.09 -4.10 -6.08
CA LEU A 133 -32.67 -3.85 -6.39
C LEU A 133 -32.22 -2.39 -6.21
N SER A 134 -33.13 -1.47 -5.87
CA SER A 134 -32.76 -0.08 -5.60
C SER A 134 -32.25 0.09 -4.16
N TYR A 135 -31.05 0.65 -4.03
CA TYR A 135 -30.50 1.09 -2.75
C TYR A 135 -30.45 2.62 -2.71
N THR A 136 -31.09 3.22 -1.72
CA THR A 136 -31.00 4.66 -1.46
C THR A 136 -30.28 4.88 -0.14
N ALA A 137 -29.02 5.31 -0.20
CA ALA A 137 -28.26 5.65 0.98
C ALA A 137 -28.85 6.89 1.68
N LEU A 138 -29.02 6.81 3.01
CA LEU A 138 -29.37 7.98 3.81
C LEU A 138 -28.16 8.90 3.93
N ASN A 139 -28.22 10.08 3.28
CA ASN A 139 -27.12 11.04 3.27
C ASN A 139 -26.69 11.49 4.67
N THR A 140 -27.62 11.53 5.64
CA THR A 140 -27.37 11.93 7.03
C THR A 140 -26.60 10.90 7.86
N CYS A 141 -26.52 9.65 7.39
CA CYS A 141 -25.87 8.55 8.10
C CYS A 141 -24.69 7.97 7.29
N ARG A 142 -24.16 8.72 6.32
CA ARG A 142 -23.00 8.26 5.55
C ARG A 142 -21.80 8.07 6.48
N PRO A 143 -21.18 6.88 6.50
CA PRO A 143 -19.95 6.67 7.26
C PRO A 143 -18.89 7.67 6.79
N ILE A 144 -18.23 8.34 7.73
CA ILE A 144 -17.10 9.21 7.42
C ILE A 144 -15.95 8.32 6.94
N THR A 145 -15.23 8.76 5.91
CA THR A 145 -14.01 8.09 5.44
C THR A 145 -13.07 7.92 6.63
N ARG A 146 -12.84 6.66 7.02
CA ARG A 146 -11.98 6.32 8.15
C ARG A 146 -10.53 6.45 7.73
N ASP A 147 -9.79 7.30 8.43
CA ASP A 147 -8.35 7.38 8.36
C ASP A 147 -7.77 6.55 9.51
N ASP A 148 -6.99 5.51 9.20
CA ASP A 148 -6.37 4.65 10.21
C ASP A 148 -5.10 5.25 10.83
N TYR A 149 -4.55 6.32 10.25
CA TYR A 149 -3.35 7.01 10.72
C TYR A 149 -3.58 8.54 10.79
N PRO A 150 -4.60 9.02 11.54
CA PRO A 150 -4.93 10.44 11.61
C PRO A 150 -3.80 11.29 12.24
N GLU A 151 -2.94 10.68 13.05
CA GLU A 151 -1.76 11.31 13.64
C GLU A 151 -0.68 11.66 12.60
N VAL A 152 -0.68 11.00 11.43
CA VAL A 152 0.24 11.29 10.34
C VAL A 152 -0.36 12.39 9.46
N THR A 153 -0.03 13.64 9.80
CA THR A 153 -0.49 14.83 9.08
C THR A 153 0.40 15.17 7.88
N ALA A 154 1.71 15.16 8.06
CA ALA A 154 2.70 15.39 7.01
C ALA A 154 3.45 14.09 6.68
N VAL A 155 3.08 13.47 5.56
CA VAL A 155 3.54 12.12 5.21
C VAL A 155 5.04 12.07 4.92
N ALA A 156 5.58 13.00 4.11
CA ALA A 156 7.01 12.98 3.76
C ALA A 156 7.94 13.17 4.98
N PRO A 157 7.71 14.17 5.87
CA PRO A 157 8.49 14.28 7.11
C PRO A 157 8.35 13.05 8.00
N TRP A 158 7.15 12.46 8.10
CA TRP A 158 6.94 11.25 8.88
C TRP A 158 7.77 10.08 8.35
N VAL A 159 7.82 9.87 7.03
CA VAL A 159 8.63 8.82 6.41
C VAL A 159 10.12 9.03 6.71
N SER A 160 10.61 10.27 6.60
CA SER A 160 12.02 10.60 6.90
C SER A 160 12.40 10.26 8.34
N VAL A 161 11.59 10.72 9.31
CA VAL A 161 11.79 10.41 10.72
C VAL A 161 11.71 8.91 10.99
N TYR A 162 10.75 8.22 10.38
CA TYR A 162 10.56 6.78 10.57
C TYR A 162 11.75 5.98 10.05
N ILE A 163 12.21 6.24 8.82
CA ILE A 163 13.38 5.54 8.23
C ILE A 163 14.64 5.79 9.06
N ASN A 164 14.88 7.03 9.48
CA ASN A 164 16.05 7.37 10.31
C ASN A 164 16.00 6.67 11.68
N SER A 165 14.84 6.66 12.33
CA SER A 165 14.63 5.97 13.61
C SER A 165 14.83 4.46 13.48
N ALA A 166 14.24 3.86 12.44
CA ALA A 166 14.39 2.43 12.18
C ALA A 166 15.84 2.08 11.84
N ASN A 167 16.52 2.89 11.04
CA ASN A 167 17.93 2.64 10.70
C ASN A 167 18.83 2.67 11.93
N ASN A 168 18.60 3.60 12.86
CA ASN A 168 19.31 3.65 14.14
C ASN A 168 19.02 2.41 14.99
N THR A 169 17.76 2.00 15.06
CA THR A 169 17.31 0.81 15.82
C THR A 169 17.94 -0.47 15.27
N HIS A 170 18.05 -0.58 13.94
CA HIS A 170 18.64 -1.73 13.24
C HIS A 170 20.15 -1.59 13.00
N GLY A 171 20.83 -0.66 13.70
CA GLY A 171 22.29 -0.53 13.66
C GLY A 171 22.88 -0.18 12.29
N GLY A 172 22.17 0.60 11.47
CA GLY A 172 22.64 1.04 10.15
C GLY A 172 22.37 0.06 9.00
N GLN A 173 21.65 -1.04 9.24
CA GLN A 173 21.37 -2.04 8.20
C GLN A 173 20.57 -1.48 7.02
N ILE A 174 19.63 -0.56 7.27
CA ILE A 174 18.83 0.04 6.20
C ILE A 174 19.73 0.88 5.27
N SER A 175 20.68 1.64 5.82
CA SER A 175 21.69 2.35 5.02
C SER A 175 22.52 1.39 4.16
N ASN A 176 22.87 0.21 4.67
CA ASN A 176 23.59 -0.80 3.89
C ASN A 176 22.72 -1.32 2.73
N TYR A 177 21.43 -1.58 2.97
CA TYR A 177 20.49 -2.01 1.92
C TYR A 177 20.30 -0.94 0.85
N ILE A 178 20.25 0.33 1.25
CA ILE A 178 20.18 1.47 0.33
C ILE A 178 21.40 1.47 -0.60
N ALA A 179 22.61 1.33 -0.04
CA ALA A 179 23.85 1.33 -0.81
C ALA A 179 23.99 0.10 -1.74
N GLU A 180 23.56 -1.08 -1.29
CA GLU A 180 23.71 -2.34 -2.03
C GLU A 180 22.65 -2.51 -3.13
N ARG A 181 21.40 -2.05 -2.91
CA ARG A 181 20.24 -2.49 -3.69
C ARG A 181 19.60 -1.42 -4.57
N LEU A 182 19.79 -0.14 -4.24
CA LEU A 182 19.17 0.97 -4.99
C LEU A 182 20.08 1.48 -6.10
N THR A 183 19.47 2.01 -7.16
CA THR A 183 20.22 2.72 -8.21
C THR A 183 20.71 4.09 -7.70
N PRO A 184 21.74 4.69 -8.33
CA PRO A 184 22.24 6.01 -7.92
C PRO A 184 21.14 7.09 -7.86
N GLU A 185 20.19 7.06 -8.78
CA GLU A 185 19.07 8.01 -8.85
C GLU A 185 18.12 7.84 -7.66
N GLN A 186 17.83 6.59 -7.30
CA GLN A 186 16.98 6.28 -6.14
C GLN A 186 17.68 6.63 -4.82
N GLN A 187 19.00 6.43 -4.74
CA GLN A 187 19.79 6.81 -3.56
C GLN A 187 19.77 8.32 -3.36
N GLU A 188 19.91 9.10 -4.44
CA GLU A 188 19.88 10.56 -4.37
C GLU A 188 18.48 11.09 -3.99
N ALA A 189 17.43 10.56 -4.62
CA ALA A 189 16.05 10.92 -4.27
C ALA A 189 15.72 10.61 -2.80
N LEU A 190 16.14 9.43 -2.31
CA LEU A 190 15.96 9.08 -0.91
C LEU A 190 16.80 9.96 0.02
N ARG A 191 18.03 10.31 -0.37
CA ARG A 191 18.87 11.23 0.42
C ARG A 191 18.21 12.60 0.59
N GLN A 192 17.63 13.15 -0.47
CA GLN A 192 16.91 14.42 -0.42
C GLN A 192 15.68 14.36 0.49
N LEU A 193 15.01 13.21 0.56
CA LEU A 193 13.88 12.99 1.48
C LEU A 193 14.34 12.86 2.94
N LEU A 194 15.52 12.29 3.19
CA LEU A 194 16.05 12.03 4.54
C LEU A 194 16.75 13.23 5.19
N MET A 195 16.98 14.31 4.43
CA MET A 195 17.60 15.56 4.89
C MET A 195 16.63 16.50 5.62
#